data_AF-A0A1Q4HTD2-F1
#
_entry.id   AF-A0A1Q4HTD2-F1
#
_cell.length_a   1.000
_cell.length_b   1.000
_cell.length_c   1.000
_cell.angle_alpha   90.00
_cell.angle_beta   90.00
_cell.angle_gamma   90.00
#
_symmetry.space_group_name_H-M   'P 1'
#
loop_
_entity.id
_entity.type
_entity.pdbx_description
1 polymer ?
#
loop_
_entity_poly.entity_id
_entity_poly.type
_entity_poly.pdbx_seq_one_letter_code
_entity_poly.pdbx_strand_id
1 'polypeptide(L)'
;MNAPTMHDATKVLADPSAYADDERLHAGLRQLRANNPVAWVDHPPYRPFWAITKHADIMAIERDSDLFIAGPRPLLTPADADDLRKAQQDAGTHPEEVANGYSRFERAGTTIDV
;
A
#
# COMPACT_ATOMS: atom_id res chain seq x y z
N MET A 1 29.49 11.98 2.54
CA MET A 1 28.07 11.65 2.29
C MET A 1 27.43 11.32 3.63
N ASN A 2 26.46 12.11 4.06
CA ASN A 2 25.69 11.81 5.26
C ASN A 2 24.63 10.77 4.87
N ALA A 3 24.58 9.61 5.52
CA ALA A 3 23.55 8.63 5.25
C ALA A 3 22.18 9.20 5.69
N PRO A 4 21.10 9.00 4.92
CA PRO A 4 19.76 9.36 5.40
C PRO A 4 19.49 8.65 6.73
N THR A 5 18.67 9.22 7.61
CA THR A 5 18.18 8.44 8.76
C THR A 5 17.12 7.46 8.28
N MET A 6 16.81 6.42 9.08
CA MET A 6 15.79 5.43 8.69
C MET A 6 14.42 6.07 8.39
N HIS A 7 14.08 7.13 9.13
CA HIS A 7 12.85 7.89 8.93
C HIS A 7 12.86 8.64 7.59
N ASP A 8 14.00 9.22 7.20
CA ASP A 8 14.14 9.90 5.90
C ASP A 8 14.06 8.89 4.74
N ALA A 9 14.66 7.71 4.93
CA ALA A 9 14.62 6.63 3.94
C ALA A 9 13.19 6.13 3.70
N THR A 10 12.33 6.06 4.73
CA THR A 10 10.91 5.71 4.54
C THR A 10 10.12 6.80 3.83
N LYS A 11 10.39 8.09 4.12
CA LYS A 11 9.67 9.22 3.50
C LYS A 11 9.95 9.35 2.01
N VAL A 12 11.13 8.93 1.56
CA VAL A 12 11.51 8.99 0.14
C VAL A 12 10.52 8.23 -0.75
N LEU A 13 9.87 7.19 -0.23
CA LEU A 13 8.88 6.39 -0.97
C LEU A 13 7.51 7.06 -1.08
N ALA A 14 7.21 7.99 -0.19
CA ALA A 14 5.97 8.76 -0.17
C ALA A 14 6.14 10.19 -0.73
N ASP A 15 7.33 10.52 -1.25
CA ASP A 15 7.62 11.81 -1.89
C ASP A 15 7.66 11.62 -3.42
N PRO A 16 6.64 12.09 -4.17
CA PRO A 16 6.62 11.96 -5.63
C PRO A 16 7.83 12.57 -6.32
N SER A 17 8.43 13.62 -5.75
CA SER A 17 9.61 14.26 -6.34
C SER A 17 10.86 13.39 -6.30
N ALA A 18 10.93 12.44 -5.35
CA ALA A 18 12.05 11.52 -5.25
C ALA A 18 12.12 10.55 -6.45
N TYR A 19 11.00 10.26 -7.11
CA TYR A 19 10.98 9.43 -8.31
C TYR A 19 11.57 10.14 -9.54
N ALA A 20 11.83 11.44 -9.47
CA ALA A 20 12.60 12.19 -10.47
C ALA A 20 14.09 12.32 -10.09
N ASP A 21 14.50 11.83 -8.92
CA ASP A 21 15.86 11.86 -8.39
C ASP A 21 16.33 10.44 -8.06
N ASP A 22 16.85 9.76 -9.08
CA ASP A 22 17.33 8.37 -9.00
C ASP A 22 18.35 8.17 -7.87
N GLU A 23 19.28 9.11 -7.67
CA GLU A 23 20.32 8.95 -6.65
C GLU A 23 19.71 8.94 -5.24
N ARG A 24 18.84 9.91 -4.97
CA ARG A 24 18.14 10.04 -3.68
C ARG A 24 17.25 8.83 -3.42
N LEU A 25 16.45 8.41 -4.41
CA LEU A 25 15.57 7.24 -4.29
C LEU A 25 16.36 5.97 -4.04
N HIS A 26 17.40 5.71 -4.84
CA HIS A 26 18.21 4.51 -4.69
C HIS A 26 19.03 4.49 -3.39
N ALA A 27 19.46 5.65 -2.87
CA ALA A 27 20.11 5.73 -1.58
C ALA A 27 19.17 5.30 -0.44
N GLY A 28 17.94 5.80 -0.42
CA GLY A 28 16.92 5.39 0.56
C GLY A 28 16.59 3.89 0.45
N LEU A 29 16.35 3.40 -0.76
CA LEU A 29 16.07 1.98 -0.99
C LEU A 29 17.22 1.05 -0.58
N ARG A 30 18.49 1.45 -0.80
CA ARG A 30 19.65 0.68 -0.33
C ARG A 30 19.66 0.58 1.19
N GLN A 31 19.39 1.68 1.88
CA GLN A 31 19.36 1.71 3.33
C GLN A 31 18.22 0.86 3.91
N LEU A 32 17.01 0.94 3.34
CA LEU A 32 15.87 0.12 3.76
C LEU A 32 16.17 -1.37 3.58
N ARG A 33 16.66 -1.79 2.41
CA ARG A 33 17.01 -3.20 2.18
C ARG A 33 18.03 -3.76 3.15
N ALA A 34 18.99 -2.94 3.58
CA ALA A 34 20.05 -3.35 4.49
C ALA A 34 19.56 -3.44 5.95
N ASN A 35 18.73 -2.49 6.39
CA ASN A 35 18.48 -2.28 7.83
C ASN A 35 17.02 -2.49 8.26
N ASN A 36 16.05 -2.25 7.36
CA ASN A 36 14.63 -2.42 7.65
C ASN A 36 13.84 -2.72 6.36
N PRO A 37 13.92 -3.97 5.86
CA PRO A 37 13.41 -4.31 4.54
C PRO A 37 11.88 -4.32 4.43
N VAL A 38 11.18 -4.39 5.58
CA VAL A 38 9.72 -4.32 5.75
C VAL A 38 9.44 -3.15 6.69
N ALA A 39 9.12 -1.99 6.12
CA ALA A 39 9.03 -0.75 6.88
C ALA A 39 7.61 -0.18 6.88
N TRP A 40 7.11 0.26 8.04
CA TRP A 40 5.85 1.01 8.13
C TRP A 40 6.10 2.48 7.74
N VAL A 41 5.37 2.96 6.74
CA VAL A 41 5.46 4.32 6.23
C VAL A 41 4.18 5.06 6.59
N ASP A 42 4.31 6.07 7.45
CA ASP A 42 3.23 7.00 7.79
C ASP A 42 3.64 8.41 7.35
N HIS A 43 3.13 8.83 6.20
CA HIS A 43 3.50 10.10 5.58
C HIS A 43 2.29 10.71 4.83
N PRO A 44 1.68 11.78 5.36
CA PRO A 44 0.63 12.51 4.66
C PRO A 44 1.09 12.99 3.27
N PRO A 45 0.17 13.07 2.28
CA PRO A 45 -1.28 12.91 2.37
C PRO A 45 -1.77 11.46 2.16
N TYR A 46 -0.85 10.49 2.16
CA TYR A 46 -1.18 9.09 1.92
C TYR A 46 -1.66 8.40 3.20
N ARG A 47 -2.51 7.39 3.03
CA ARG A 47 -2.79 6.45 4.12
C ARG A 47 -1.52 5.65 4.41
N PRO A 48 -1.23 5.32 5.69
CA PRO A 48 -0.05 4.55 6.02
C PRO A 48 0.00 3.19 5.30
N PHE A 49 1.20 2.74 4.97
CA PHE A 49 1.41 1.48 4.23
C PHE A 49 2.72 0.79 4.62
N TRP A 50 2.85 -0.49 4.25
CA TRP A 50 4.10 -1.23 4.38
C TRP A 50 4.93 -1.13 3.11
N ALA A 51 6.15 -0.63 3.24
CA ALA A 51 7.17 -0.69 2.20
C ALA A 51 7.92 -2.02 2.26
N ILE A 52 7.73 -2.85 1.24
CA ILE A 52 8.46 -4.11 1.02
C ILE A 52 9.57 -3.87 0.00
N THR A 53 10.83 -3.98 0.41
CA THR A 53 11.96 -3.49 -0.41
C THR A 53 12.87 -4.59 -0.97
N LYS A 54 12.68 -5.84 -0.55
CA LYS A 54 13.44 -6.99 -1.04
C LYS A 54 12.63 -7.78 -2.05
N HIS A 55 13.29 -8.13 -3.16
CA HIS A 55 12.69 -8.94 -4.22
C HIS A 55 12.14 -10.29 -3.71
N ALA A 56 12.84 -10.97 -2.81
CA ALA A 56 12.37 -12.26 -2.27
C ALA A 56 11.03 -12.14 -1.53
N ASP A 57 10.83 -11.05 -0.78
CA ASP A 57 9.61 -10.81 -0.02
C ASP A 57 8.46 -10.42 -0.95
N ILE A 58 8.73 -9.59 -1.97
CA ILE A 58 7.77 -9.25 -3.04
C ILE A 58 7.29 -10.53 -3.73
N MET A 59 8.22 -11.39 -4.15
CA MET A 59 7.90 -12.65 -4.82
C MET A 59 7.15 -13.65 -3.92
N ALA A 60 7.28 -13.55 -2.60
CA ALA A 60 6.53 -14.36 -1.65
C ALA A 60 5.08 -13.86 -1.56
N ILE A 61 4.90 -12.55 -1.42
CA ILE A 61 3.59 -11.88 -1.34
C ILE A 61 2.79 -12.10 -2.63
N GLU A 62 3.40 -11.84 -3.79
CA GLU A 62 2.72 -11.96 -5.09
C GLU A 62 2.23 -13.37 -5.40
N ARG A 63 2.80 -14.41 -4.77
CA ARG A 63 2.40 -15.81 -4.97
C ARG A 63 1.23 -16.24 -4.10
N ASP A 64 1.01 -15.57 -2.97
CA ASP A 64 -0.03 -15.92 -2.00
C ASP A 64 -1.21 -14.96 -2.11
N SER A 65 -1.93 -15.04 -3.23
CA SER A 65 -3.07 -14.16 -3.54
C SER A 65 -4.29 -14.39 -2.65
N ASP A 66 -4.37 -15.55 -1.99
CA ASP A 66 -5.42 -15.86 -1.04
C ASP A 66 -5.24 -15.04 0.25
N LEU A 67 -3.99 -14.80 0.64
CA LEU A 67 -3.64 -13.96 1.80
C LEU A 67 -3.47 -12.48 1.43
N PHE A 68 -2.84 -12.18 0.29
CA PHE A 68 -2.51 -10.82 -0.15
C PHE A 68 -3.32 -10.41 -1.37
N ILE A 69 -4.45 -9.75 -1.11
CA ILE A 69 -5.36 -9.25 -2.14
C ILE A 69 -4.85 -7.93 -2.74
N ALA A 70 -4.85 -7.83 -4.08
CA ALA A 70 -4.41 -6.63 -4.79
C ALA A 70 -5.42 -5.46 -4.73
N GLY A 71 -6.69 -5.77 -4.53
CA GLY A 71 -7.76 -4.78 -4.35
C GLY A 71 -8.08 -4.60 -2.86
N PRO A 72 -8.64 -3.45 -2.45
CA PRO A 72 -9.23 -2.40 -3.29
C PRO A 72 -8.28 -1.26 -3.64
N ARG A 73 -7.03 -1.23 -3.14
CA ARG A 73 -6.09 -0.12 -3.31
C ARG A 73 -4.76 -0.56 -3.96
N PRO A 74 -4.73 -0.74 -5.29
CA PRO A 74 -3.50 -1.18 -5.97
C PRO A 74 -2.50 -0.03 -6.25
N LEU A 75 -2.91 1.22 -6.04
CA LEU A 75 -2.11 2.41 -6.34
C LEU A 75 -2.02 3.28 -5.09
N LEU A 76 -0.82 3.83 -4.85
CA LEU A 76 -0.61 4.80 -3.80
C LEU A 76 -1.22 6.15 -4.22
N THR A 77 -2.39 6.48 -3.69
CA THR A 77 -3.10 7.74 -3.93
C THR A 77 -3.35 8.49 -2.62
N PRO A 78 -3.50 9.83 -2.65
CA PRO A 78 -3.86 10.59 -1.46
C PRO A 78 -5.15 10.05 -0.83
N ALA A 79 -5.25 10.09 0.50
CA ALA A 79 -6.37 9.51 1.25
C ALA A 79 -7.75 9.96 0.74
N ASP A 80 -7.88 11.25 0.42
CA ASP A 80 -9.12 11.84 -0.11
C ASP A 80 -9.52 11.27 -1.47
N ALA A 81 -8.54 10.94 -2.33
CA ALA A 81 -8.80 10.34 -3.63
C ALA A 81 -9.26 8.89 -3.50
N ASP A 82 -8.67 8.14 -2.56
CA ASP A 82 -9.13 6.80 -2.22
C ASP A 82 -10.57 6.80 -1.67
N ASP A 83 -10.90 7.77 -0.81
CA ASP A 83 -12.24 7.91 -0.24
C ASP A 83 -13.28 8.22 -1.32
N LEU A 84 -12.95 9.12 -2.25
CA LEU A 84 -13.81 9.42 -3.38
C LEU A 84 -14.03 8.20 -4.29
N ARG A 85 -12.96 7.47 -4.60
CA ARG A 85 -13.03 6.25 -5.42
C ARG A 85 -13.89 5.17 -4.75
N LYS A 86 -13.73 4.99 -3.44
CA LYS A 86 -14.57 4.06 -2.67
C LYS A 86 -16.04 4.46 -2.71
N ALA A 87 -16.34 5.75 -2.49
CA ALA A 87 -17.72 6.25 -2.56
C ALA A 87 -18.36 6.05 -3.94
N GLN A 88 -17.59 6.21 -5.03
CA GLN A 88 -18.06 5.94 -6.39
C GLN A 88 -18.35 4.46 -6.64
N GLN A 89 -17.52 3.56 -6.12
CA GLN A 89 -17.73 2.11 -6.21
C GLN A 89 -18.99 1.68 -5.44
N ASP A 90 -19.19 2.23 -4.23
CA ASP A 90 -20.36 1.96 -3.41
C ASP A 90 -21.66 2.51 -4.05
N ALA A 91 -21.59 3.68 -4.68
CA ALA A 91 -22.74 4.30 -5.36
C ALA A 91 -23.07 3.68 -6.73
N GLY A 92 -22.07 3.09 -7.41
CA GLY A 92 -22.23 2.41 -8.71
C GLY A 92 -22.69 0.94 -8.62
N THR A 93 -22.76 0.39 -7.41
CA THR A 93 -23.37 -0.92 -7.15
C THR A 93 -24.90 -0.73 -7.07
N HIS A 94 -25.58 -0.99 -8.18
CA HIS A 94 -27.03 -0.78 -8.34
C HIS A 94 -27.87 -1.41 -7.19
N PRO A 95 -28.82 -0.66 -6.59
CA PRO A 95 -29.81 -1.20 -5.65
C PRO A 95 -31.00 -1.79 -6.41
N GLU A 96 -30.84 -2.97 -7.02
CA GLU A 96 -31.98 -3.80 -7.43
C GLU A 96 -31.59 -5.26 -7.64
N GLU A 97 -31.45 -5.98 -6.53
CA GLU A 97 -31.76 -7.41 -6.50
C GLU A 97 -32.64 -7.71 -5.28
N VAL A 98 -33.95 -7.69 -5.53
CA VAL A 98 -34.93 -8.33 -4.66
C VAL A 98 -34.60 -9.82 -4.56
N ALA A 99 -34.31 -10.25 -3.32
CA ALA A 99 -34.51 -11.59 -2.79
C ALA A 99 -34.28 -12.79 -3.73
N ASN A 100 -33.13 -13.44 -3.63
CA ASN A 100 -33.14 -14.88 -3.35
C ASN A 100 -31.87 -15.30 -2.61
N GLY A 101 -32.05 -16.01 -1.49
CA GLY A 101 -31.00 -16.25 -0.52
C GLY A 101 -29.94 -17.25 -0.96
N TYR A 102 -28.71 -17.03 -0.50
CA TYR A 102 -27.81 -18.09 -0.03
C TYR A 102 -26.82 -17.53 1.01
N SER A 103 -26.46 -18.37 1.96
CA SER A 103 -26.02 -18.08 3.33
C SER A 103 -24.74 -17.26 3.55
N ARG A 104 -24.83 -16.45 4.61
CA ARG A 104 -23.81 -16.00 5.59
C ARG A 104 -22.55 -16.88 5.68
N PHE A 105 -21.38 -16.25 5.55
CA PHE A 105 -20.15 -16.64 6.25
C PHE A 105 -19.42 -15.39 6.78
N GLU A 106 -19.39 -15.24 8.09
CA GLU A 106 -18.53 -14.31 8.82
C GLU A 106 -17.09 -14.83 8.84
N ARG A 107 -16.10 -13.96 8.61
CA ARG A 107 -14.91 -13.91 9.48
C ARG A 107 -14.14 -12.60 9.33
N ALA A 108 -13.81 -12.05 10.48
CA ALA A 108 -12.96 -10.89 10.69
C ALA A 108 -11.55 -11.11 10.14
N GLY A 109 -10.99 -10.10 9.48
CA GLY A 109 -9.60 -10.04 9.07
C GLY A 109 -9.21 -8.59 8.80
N THR A 110 -8.28 -8.07 9.60
CA THR A 110 -7.76 -6.70 9.56
C THR A 110 -7.17 -6.35 8.18
N THR A 111 -7.66 -5.29 7.56
CA THR A 111 -7.11 -4.70 6.34
C THR A 111 -5.76 -4.07 6.64
N ILE A 112 -4.71 -4.55 5.97
CA ILE A 112 -3.45 -3.82 5.84
C ILE A 112 -3.47 -3.16 4.47
N ASP A 113 -3.47 -1.84 4.53
CA ASP A 113 -3.38 -0.94 3.40
C ASP A 113 -1.96 -0.98 2.81
N VAL A 114 -1.83 -1.40 1.54
CA VAL A 114 -0.60 -1.26 0.72
C VAL A 114 -0.54 0.10 0.04
#